data_AF-A0A5S4YCR9-F1
#
_entry.id   AF-A0A5S4YCR9-F1
#
_cell.length_a   1.000
_cell.length_b   1.000
_cell.length_c   1.000
_cell.angle_alpha   90.00
_cell.angle_beta   90.00
_cell.angle_gamma   90.00
#
_symmetry.space_group_name_H-M   'P 1'
#
loop_
_entity.id
_entity.type
_entity.pdbx_description
1 polymer ?
#
loop_
_entity_poly.entity_id
_entity_poly.type
_entity_poly.pdbx_seq_one_letter_code
_entity_poly.pdbx_strand_id
1 'polypeptide(L)' 'MARFRCGTCSREGEFAYDSQHHECPRCGSPDVMSALGIDELPEEFVQMLLQADPLDDEKNED' A
#
# COMPACT_ATOMS: atom_id res chain seq x y z
N MET A 1 11.48 -5.68 -4.04
CA MET A 1 11.13 -4.50 -4.86
C MET A 1 9.62 -4.40 -4.86
N ALA A 2 9.07 -3.22 -4.57
CA ALA A 2 7.63 -3.02 -4.47
C ALA A 2 7.00 -2.85 -5.85
N ARG A 3 5.84 -3.45 -6.05
CA ARG A 3 5.04 -3.15 -7.25
C ARG A 3 4.24 -1.88 -7.00
N PHE A 4 4.14 -1.02 -8.00
CA PHE A 4 3.27 0.16 -7.93
C PHE A 4 2.25 0.14 -9.06
N ARG A 5 1.13 0.80 -8.81
CA ARG A 5 0.10 1.12 -9.78
C ARG A 5 -0.40 2.54 -9.53
N CYS A 6 -0.19 3.43 -10.47
CA CYS A 6 -0.72 4.80 -10.37
C CYS A 6 -2.12 4.86 -10.98
N GLY A 7 -3.12 5.37 -10.26
CA GLY A 7 -4.47 5.52 -10.80
C GLY A 7 -4.57 6.66 -11.81
N THR A 8 -3.76 7.73 -11.65
CA THR A 8 -3.74 8.87 -12.58
C THR A 8 -3.18 8.53 -13.95
N CYS A 9 -1.97 7.94 -14.00
CA CYS A 9 -1.33 7.60 -15.29
C CYS A 9 -1.58 6.15 -15.72
N SER A 10 -2.29 5.36 -14.90
CA SER A 10 -2.59 3.94 -15.12
C SER A 10 -1.35 3.09 -15.45
N ARG A 11 -0.16 3.53 -14.99
CA ARG A 11 1.09 2.79 -15.17
C ARG A 11 1.36 1.92 -13.97
N GLU A 12 1.91 0.76 -14.26
CA GLU A 12 2.36 -0.24 -13.31
C GLU A 12 3.84 -0.56 -13.54
N GLY A 13 4.52 -1.00 -12.49
CA GLY A 13 5.95 -1.35 -12.53
C GLY A 13 6.49 -1.71 -11.15
N GLU A 14 7.80 -1.89 -11.07
CA GLU A 14 8.51 -2.23 -9.84
C GLU A 14 9.45 -1.08 -9.45
N PHE A 15 9.41 -0.66 -8.19
CA PHE A 15 10.25 0.41 -7.66
C PHE A 15 10.73 0.10 -6.23
N ALA A 16 11.78 0.78 -5.79
CA ALA A 16 12.18 0.75 -4.39
C ALA A 16 11.17 1.58 -3.59
N TYR A 17 10.43 0.94 -2.68
CA TYR A 17 9.45 1.64 -1.86
C TYR A 17 10.15 2.58 -0.90
N ASP A 18 9.76 3.85 -0.97
CA ASP A 18 10.20 4.90 -0.09
C ASP A 18 9.01 5.33 0.78
N SER A 19 9.12 5.16 2.09
CA SER A 19 8.05 5.53 3.03
C SER A 19 7.85 7.03 3.16
N GLN A 20 8.79 7.84 2.68
CA GLN A 20 8.70 9.30 2.70
C GLN A 20 8.12 9.88 1.41
N HIS A 21 8.22 9.15 0.30
CA HIS A 21 7.74 9.56 -1.03
C HIS A 21 6.70 8.60 -1.57
N HIS A 22 5.44 8.80 -1.16
CA HIS A 22 4.25 8.13 -1.69
C HIS A 22 3.73 8.81 -2.97
N GLU A 23 4.62 9.02 -3.93
CA GLU A 23 4.29 9.67 -5.21
C GLU A 23 4.66 8.77 -6.38
N CYS A 24 3.89 8.82 -7.46
CA CYS A 24 4.21 8.07 -8.65
C CYS A 24 5.53 8.60 -9.26
N PRO A 25 6.56 7.75 -9.44
CA PRO A 25 7.86 8.20 -9.96
C PRO A 25 7.82 8.64 -11.43
N ARG A 26 6.67 8.51 -12.11
CA ARG A 26 6.48 8.90 -13.51
C ARG A 26 5.80 10.25 -13.67
N CYS A 27 4.74 10.50 -12.90
CA CYS A 27 3.94 11.72 -13.04
C CYS A 27 3.90 12.58 -11.77
N GLY A 28 4.48 12.12 -10.66
CA GLY A 28 4.43 12.80 -9.36
C GLY A 28 3.05 12.78 -8.69
N SER A 29 2.10 11.96 -9.18
CA SER A 29 0.78 11.91 -8.57
C SER A 29 0.83 11.16 -7.24
N PRO A 30 0.18 11.67 -6.17
CA PRO A 30 0.03 10.96 -4.90
C PRO A 30 -0.97 9.78 -5.01
N ASP A 31 -1.73 9.71 -6.10
CA ASP A 31 -2.66 8.61 -6.39
C ASP A 31 -1.89 7.38 -6.92
N VAL A 32 -1.09 6.78 -6.04
CA VAL A 32 -0.27 5.59 -6.32
C VAL A 32 -0.52 4.52 -5.26
N MET A 33 -0.93 3.35 -5.72
CA MET A 33 -1.02 2.15 -4.88
C MET A 33 0.29 1.38 -4.96
N SER A 34 0.86 1.08 -3.80
CA SER A 34 2.07 0.27 -3.67
C SER A 34 1.70 -1.10 -3.11
N ALA A 35 1.96 -2.17 -3.85
CA ALA A 35 1.87 -3.54 -3.37
C ALA A 35 3.25 -3.98 -2.85
N LEU A 36 3.36 -4.06 -1.53
CA LEU A 36 4.55 -4.53 -0.82
C LEU A 36 4.40 -6.00 -0.48
N GLY A 37 5.43 -6.79 -0.74
CA GLY A 37 5.54 -8.12 -0.14
C GLY A 37 5.71 -7.95 1.37
N ILE A 38 5.09 -8.84 2.15
CA ILE A 38 5.15 -8.82 3.63
C ILE A 38 6.60 -8.90 4.13
N ASP A 39 7.48 -9.54 3.36
CA ASP A 39 8.93 -9.67 3.62
C ASP A 39 9.70 -8.34 3.54
N GLU A 40 9.15 -7.32 2.86
CA GLU A 40 9.79 -6.01 2.68
C GLU A 40 9.25 -4.92 3.61
N LEU A 41 8.29 -5.26 4.47
CA LEU A 41 7.75 -4.34 5.47
C LEU A 41 8.62 -4.35 6.73
N PRO A 42 8.88 -3.19 7.37
CA PRO A 42 9.50 -3.17 8.68
C PRO A 42 8.65 -3.98 9.67
N GLU A 43 9.28 -4.74 10.56
CA GLU A 43 8.59 -5.60 11.54
C GLU A 43 7.55 -4.82 12.38
N GLU A 44 7.80 -3.54 12.64
CA GLU A 44 6.89 -2.62 13.33
C GLU A 44 5.55 -2.44 12.57
N PHE A 45 5.59 -2.36 11.23
CA PHE A 45 4.39 -2.27 10.39
C PHE A 45 3.66 -3.59 10.30
N VAL A 46 4.40 -4.71 10.24
CA VAL A 46 3.80 -6.06 10.25
C VAL A 46 3.06 -6.29 11.57
N GLN A 47 3.66 -5.90 12.69
CA GLN A 47 3.01 -5.98 14.01
C GLN A 47 1.76 -5.09 14.09
N MET A 48 1.77 -3.87 13.54
CA MET A 48 0.58 -3.03 13.49
C MET A 48 -0.53 -3.62 12.62
N LEU A 49 -0.20 -4.24 11.48
CA LEU A 49 -1.17 -4.93 10.62
C LEU A 49 -1.76 -6.17 11.29
N LEU A 50 -0.96 -6.91 12.07
CA LEU A 50 -1.42 -8.06 12.85
C LEU A 50 -2.29 -7.66 14.05
N GLN A 51 -2.07 -6.46 14.60
CA GLN A 51 -2.84 -5.90 15.71
C GLN A 51 -4.06 -5.09 15.24
N ALA A 52 -4.17 -4.80 13.94
CA ALA A 52 -5.37 -4.20 13.39
C ALA A 52 -6.51 -5.22 13.52
N ASP A 53 -7.47 -4.91 14.39
CA ASP A 53 -8.70 -5.69 14.52
C ASP A 53 -9.36 -5.76 13.14
N PRO A 54 -9.75 -6.96 12.64
CA PRO A 54 -10.50 -7.04 11.40
C PRO A 54 -11.72 -6.15 11.55
N LEU A 55 -11.96 -5.27 10.58
CA LEU A 55 -13.15 -4.41 10.60
C LEU A 55 -14.37 -5.32 10.78
N ASP A 56 -14.97 -5.26 11.97
CA ASP A 56 -16.12 -6.05 12.37
C ASP A 56 -17.17 -5.92 11.25
N ASP A 57 -17.46 -7.03 10.60
CA ASP A 57 -18.53 -7.15 9.61
C ASP A 57 -19.83 -7.08 10.42
N GLU A 58 -20.21 -5.86 10.85
CA GLU A 58 -21.50 -5.62 11.50
C GLU A 58 -22.59 -5.96 10.48
N LYS A 59 -22.99 -7.23 10.55
CA LYS A 59 -24.14 -7.82 9.90
C LYS A 59 -25.36 -6.97 10.27
N ASN A 60 -25.75 -6.08 9.38
CA ASN A 60 -26.97 -5.30 9.49
C ASN A 60 -28.16 -6.27 9.39
N GLU A 61 -28.66 -6.73 10.54
CA GLU A 61 -29.90 -7.51 10.63
C GLU A 61 -31.10 -6.53 10.65
N ASP A 62 -31.86 -6.54 9.55
CA ASP A 62 -33.21 -5.95 9.40
C ASP A 62 -34.26 -6.62 10.28
#